data_AF-L1PAV6-F1
#
_entry.id   AF-L1PAV6-F1
#
_cell.length_a   1.000
_cell.length_b   1.000
_cell.length_c   1.000
_cell.angle_alpha   90.00
_cell.angle_beta   90.00
_cell.angle_gamma   90.00
#
_symmetry.space_group_name_H-M   'P 1'
#
loop_
_entity.id
_entity.type
_entity.pdbx_description
1 polymer ?
#
loop_
_entity_poly.entity_id
_entity_poly.type
_entity_poly.pdbx_seq_one_letter_code
_entity_poly.pdbx_strand_id
1 'polypeptide(L)'
;MSKHLERLNNIYWSFSKKYYNTVEEFKKDIEEYNLSCENEKEWRLDELVVDEPKIEMQYMAWVDPEHILPNEELMEDDDIFEEEPDDDEYGYQVELAATLLPDNGKSFLGYELLMKVHNQQANKELGDHVFYEGTEIERGENGIAILPIYCGS
;
A
#
# COMPACT_ATOMS: atom_id res chain seq x y z
N MET A 1 16.02 -3.13 10.72
CA MET A 1 14.98 -2.15 10.35
C MET A 1 15.63 -0.82 10.05
N SER A 2 15.29 -0.19 8.92
CA SER A 2 15.59 1.22 8.68
C SER A 2 15.00 2.02 9.85
N LYS A 3 15.80 2.83 10.55
CA LYS A 3 15.32 3.69 11.65
C LYS A 3 14.18 4.63 11.22
N HIS A 4 13.97 4.78 9.92
CA HIS A 4 12.97 5.67 9.38
C HIS A 4 11.59 5.03 9.22
N LEU A 5 11.53 3.71 9.03
CA LEU A 5 10.30 2.98 8.73
C LEU A 5 9.37 2.88 9.95
N GLU A 6 9.91 2.86 11.17
CA GLU A 6 9.13 2.81 12.43
C GLU A 6 8.13 3.96 12.60
N ARG A 7 8.30 5.05 11.83
CA ARG A 7 7.34 6.15 11.77
C ARG A 7 5.98 5.69 11.24
N LEU A 8 5.94 4.65 10.42
CA LEU A 8 4.72 4.06 9.85
C LEU A 8 3.94 3.17 10.84
N ASN A 9 4.54 2.75 11.95
CA ASN A 9 3.86 1.87 12.92
C ASN A 9 2.72 2.59 13.65
N ASN A 10 1.70 1.90 14.14
CA ASN A 10 0.62 2.50 14.96
C ASN A 10 -0.04 3.72 14.29
N ILE A 11 -0.21 3.67 12.98
CA ILE A 11 -1.04 4.59 12.21
C ILE A 11 -2.36 3.88 11.98
N TYR A 12 -3.46 4.50 12.36
CA TYR A 12 -4.77 3.98 12.04
C TYR A 12 -5.16 4.49 10.67
N TRP A 13 -5.48 3.58 9.76
CA TRP A 13 -5.95 3.94 8.44
C TRP A 13 -6.79 2.81 7.88
N SER A 14 -7.85 3.18 7.16
CA SER A 14 -8.71 2.24 6.44
C SER A 14 -8.61 2.55 4.95
N PHE A 15 -8.25 1.55 4.16
CA PHE A 15 -8.25 1.63 2.71
C PHE A 15 -9.68 1.78 2.19
N SER A 16 -9.82 2.54 1.10
CA SER A 16 -11.12 2.86 0.51
C SER A 16 -10.99 3.04 -0.99
N LYS A 17 -12.11 3.14 -1.70
CA LYS A 17 -12.10 3.45 -3.14
C LYS A 17 -11.80 4.92 -3.45
N LYS A 18 -11.58 5.77 -2.44
CA LYS A 18 -11.24 7.19 -2.66
C LYS A 18 -9.84 7.28 -3.27
N TYR A 19 -9.72 7.97 -4.39
CA TYR A 19 -8.42 8.26 -4.99
C TYR A 19 -7.96 9.67 -4.62
N TYR A 20 -6.74 9.80 -4.09
CA TYR A 20 -6.16 11.09 -3.69
C TYR A 20 -5.26 11.66 -4.77
N ASN A 21 -5.47 12.92 -5.13
CA ASN A 21 -4.65 13.60 -6.14
C ASN A 21 -3.47 14.38 -5.54
N THR A 22 -3.54 14.71 -4.25
CA THR A 22 -2.50 15.46 -3.55
C THR A 22 -2.25 14.91 -2.17
N VAL A 23 -1.00 15.05 -1.71
CA VAL A 23 -0.58 14.64 -0.36
C VAL A 23 -1.33 15.44 0.70
N GLU A 24 -1.67 16.70 0.45
CA GLU A 24 -2.41 17.54 1.40
C GLU A 24 -3.84 17.03 1.63
N GLU A 25 -4.50 16.51 0.60
CA GLU A 25 -5.84 15.93 0.75
C GLU A 25 -5.79 14.64 1.56
N PHE A 26 -4.84 13.75 1.24
CA PHE A 26 -4.62 12.51 1.98
C PHE A 26 -4.25 12.77 3.43
N LYS A 27 -3.31 13.70 3.66
CA LYS A 27 -2.84 14.13 4.99
C LYS A 27 -3.98 14.56 5.89
N LYS A 28 -4.90 15.37 5.35
CA LYS A 28 -6.07 15.82 6.10
C LYS A 28 -6.93 14.64 6.56
N ASP A 29 -7.26 13.72 5.65
CA ASP A 29 -8.16 12.62 5.96
C ASP A 29 -7.53 11.61 6.94
N ILE A 30 -6.24 11.29 6.79
CA ILE A 30 -5.56 10.38 7.72
C ILE A 30 -5.39 10.99 9.11
N GLU A 31 -5.14 12.30 9.21
CA GLU A 31 -5.10 13.00 10.49
C GLU A 31 -6.48 13.05 11.16
N GLU A 32 -7.54 13.36 10.40
CA GLU A 32 -8.92 13.34 10.89
C GLU A 32 -9.34 11.93 11.36
N TYR A 33 -8.99 10.89 10.60
CA TYR A 33 -9.29 9.51 10.96
C TYR A 33 -8.60 9.11 12.27
N ASN A 34 -7.30 9.35 12.38
CA ASN A 34 -6.56 9.00 13.60
C ASN A 34 -7.04 9.79 14.82
N LEU A 35 -7.39 11.08 14.67
CA LEU A 35 -7.98 11.87 15.74
C LEU A 35 -9.34 11.29 16.17
N SER A 36 -10.16 10.84 15.22
CA SER A 36 -11.47 10.23 15.52
C SER A 36 -11.36 8.90 16.26
N CYS A 37 -10.24 8.19 16.08
CA CYS A 37 -9.90 6.94 16.76
C CYS A 37 -9.10 7.15 18.06
N GLU A 38 -8.96 8.39 18.55
CA GLU A 38 -8.21 8.72 19.76
C GLU A 38 -6.76 8.21 19.74
N ASN A 39 -6.12 8.19 18.56
CA ASN A 39 -4.71 7.79 18.46
C ASN A 39 -3.81 8.88 19.03
N GLU A 40 -3.14 8.59 20.14
CA GLU A 40 -2.26 9.53 20.86
C GLU A 40 -0.83 9.60 20.31
N LYS A 41 -0.51 8.85 19.23
CA LYS A 41 0.84 8.84 18.66
C LYS A 41 1.19 10.19 18.01
N GLU A 42 2.34 10.75 18.37
CA GLU A 42 2.96 11.85 17.63
C GLU A 42 3.61 11.31 16.34
N TRP A 43 2.95 11.51 15.19
CA TRP A 43 3.52 11.09 13.90
C TRP A 43 4.47 12.13 13.32
N ARG A 44 5.41 11.65 12.50
CA ARG A 44 6.36 12.49 11.75
C ARG A 44 6.38 12.07 10.28
N LEU A 45 5.21 12.06 9.65
CA LEU A 45 5.02 11.56 8.28
C LEU A 45 5.42 12.58 7.20
N ASP A 46 5.73 13.82 7.58
CA ASP A 46 6.42 14.78 6.70
C ASP A 46 7.94 14.48 6.61
N GLU A 47 8.45 13.51 7.38
CA GLU A 47 9.85 13.10 7.36
C GLU A 47 10.09 11.83 6.52
N LEU A 48 11.35 11.61 6.13
CA LEU A 48 11.84 10.43 5.43
C LEU A 48 11.40 9.13 6.14
N VAL A 49 10.84 8.19 5.39
CA VAL A 49 10.51 6.82 5.88
C VAL A 49 11.27 5.73 5.12
N VAL A 50 11.50 5.92 3.81
CA VAL A 50 12.23 4.98 2.95
C VAL A 50 13.24 5.74 2.11
N ASP A 51 14.52 5.40 2.25
CA ASP A 51 15.64 6.02 1.52
C ASP A 51 15.99 5.20 0.28
N GLU A 52 15.01 5.03 -0.62
CA GLU A 52 15.16 4.27 -1.87
C GLU A 52 14.50 5.03 -3.03
N PRO A 53 15.14 5.06 -4.22
CA PRO A 53 14.59 5.75 -5.39
C PRO A 53 13.46 4.96 -6.07
N LYS A 54 13.24 3.72 -5.64
CA LYS A 54 12.20 2.80 -6.14
C LYS A 54 11.97 1.72 -5.09
N ILE A 55 10.72 1.32 -4.92
CA ILE A 55 10.35 0.14 -4.13
C ILE A 55 9.38 -0.74 -4.92
N GLU A 56 9.29 -1.99 -4.50
CA GLU A 56 8.24 -2.92 -4.88
C GLU A 56 7.30 -3.06 -3.69
N MET A 57 6.05 -2.61 -3.82
CA MET A 57 5.01 -2.78 -2.82
C MET A 57 4.30 -4.11 -3.07
N GLN A 58 4.19 -4.96 -2.05
CA GLN A 58 3.48 -6.24 -2.15
C GLN A 58 2.21 -6.20 -1.29
N TYR A 59 1.10 -6.68 -1.85
CA TYR A 59 -0.19 -6.71 -1.16
C TYR A 59 -1.13 -7.73 -1.77
N MET A 60 -2.05 -8.26 -0.97
CA MET A 60 -3.13 -9.12 -1.43
C MET A 60 -4.38 -8.30 -1.76
N ALA A 61 -5.05 -8.68 -2.84
CA ALA A 61 -6.34 -8.09 -3.21
C ALA A 61 -7.18 -9.06 -4.05
N TRP A 62 -8.48 -8.80 -4.06
CA TRP A 62 -9.43 -9.39 -4.99
C TRP A 62 -9.50 -8.53 -6.25
N VAL A 63 -9.26 -9.14 -7.41
CA VAL A 63 -9.13 -8.44 -8.68
C VAL A 63 -9.80 -9.17 -9.83
N ASP A 64 -10.36 -8.40 -10.75
CA ASP A 64 -10.53 -8.81 -12.14
C ASP A 64 -9.27 -8.48 -12.93
N PRO A 65 -8.92 -9.24 -13.99
CA PRO A 65 -7.75 -8.97 -14.81
C PRO A 65 -7.67 -7.54 -15.38
N GLU A 66 -8.83 -6.93 -15.66
CA GLU A 66 -8.92 -5.57 -16.19
C GLU A 66 -8.59 -4.47 -15.16
N HIS A 67 -8.57 -4.81 -13.87
CA HIS A 67 -8.23 -3.88 -12.79
C HIS A 67 -6.73 -3.86 -12.48
N ILE A 68 -5.92 -4.76 -13.04
CA ILE A 68 -4.46 -4.75 -12.86
C ILE A 68 -3.87 -3.47 -13.46
N LEU A 69 -3.11 -2.74 -12.65
CA LEU A 69 -2.52 -1.47 -13.04
C LEU A 69 -1.21 -1.67 -13.82
N PRO A 70 -0.83 -0.73 -14.71
CA PRO A 70 0.37 -0.89 -15.55
C PRO A 70 1.71 -1.00 -14.79
N ASN A 71 1.72 -0.68 -13.49
CA ASN A 71 2.89 -0.79 -12.63
C ASN A 71 2.84 -2.03 -11.71
N GLU A 72 1.89 -2.94 -11.93
CA GLU A 72 1.72 -4.17 -11.16
C GLU A 72 2.15 -5.39 -11.95
N GLU A 73 2.68 -6.36 -11.23
CA GLU A 73 2.96 -7.72 -11.69
C GLU A 73 2.26 -8.70 -10.75
N LEU A 74 1.72 -9.79 -11.31
CA LEU A 74 1.18 -10.90 -10.51
C LEU A 74 2.34 -11.68 -9.90
N MET A 75 2.16 -12.09 -8.65
CA MET A 75 3.09 -12.99 -7.98
C MET A 75 2.68 -14.47 -8.10
N GLU A 76 1.49 -14.71 -8.67
CA GLU A 76 0.97 -16.03 -9.03
C GLU A 76 1.47 -16.50 -10.41
N ASP A 77 1.15 -17.75 -10.77
CA ASP A 77 1.39 -18.26 -12.11
C ASP A 77 0.53 -17.52 -13.17
N ASP A 78 1.07 -17.38 -14.38
CA ASP A 78 0.45 -16.63 -15.49
C ASP A 78 -0.94 -17.18 -15.91
N ASP A 79 -1.28 -18.40 -15.50
CA ASP A 79 -2.54 -19.09 -15.81
C ASP A 79 -3.62 -18.94 -14.72
N ILE A 80 -3.40 -18.14 -13.68
CA ILE A 80 -4.38 -17.92 -12.60
C ILE A 80 -5.77 -17.50 -13.12
N PHE A 81 -5.83 -16.76 -14.23
CA PHE A 81 -7.08 -16.31 -14.85
C PHE A 81 -7.68 -17.29 -15.86
N GLU A 82 -7.05 -18.44 -16.10
CA GLU A 82 -7.66 -19.55 -16.83
C GLU A 82 -8.52 -20.43 -15.92
N GLU A 83 -8.38 -20.29 -14.60
CA GLU A 83 -9.23 -20.92 -13.59
C GLU A 83 -10.56 -20.17 -13.41
N GLU A 84 -11.49 -20.75 -12.65
CA GLU A 84 -12.70 -20.03 -12.23
C GLU A 84 -12.33 -19.06 -11.10
N PRO A 85 -12.95 -17.87 -11.01
CA PRO A 85 -12.66 -16.92 -9.94
C PRO A 85 -12.96 -17.52 -8.56
N ASP A 86 -12.22 -17.07 -7.55
CA ASP A 86 -12.43 -17.48 -6.16
C ASP A 86 -13.80 -17.02 -5.62
N ASP A 87 -14.29 -15.88 -6.12
CA ASP A 87 -15.61 -15.33 -5.80
C ASP A 87 -16.25 -14.65 -7.02
N ASP A 88 -17.54 -14.92 -7.27
CA ASP A 88 -18.29 -14.38 -8.42
C ASP A 88 -18.42 -12.84 -8.40
N GLU A 89 -18.38 -12.21 -7.23
CA GLU A 89 -18.51 -10.75 -7.05
C GLU A 89 -17.15 -10.05 -6.99
N TYR A 90 -16.15 -10.67 -6.37
CA TYR A 90 -14.86 -10.03 -6.10
C TYR A 90 -13.72 -10.47 -7.03
N GLY A 91 -13.88 -11.56 -7.78
CA GLY A 91 -12.91 -12.06 -8.74
C GLY A 91 -11.87 -12.98 -8.10
N TYR A 92 -10.61 -12.84 -8.54
CA TYR A 92 -9.49 -13.69 -8.11
C TYR A 92 -8.78 -13.06 -6.92
N GLN A 93 -8.51 -13.84 -5.87
CA GLN A 93 -7.67 -13.40 -4.78
C GLN A 93 -6.21 -13.65 -5.14
N VAL A 94 -5.44 -12.58 -5.32
CA VAL A 94 -4.04 -12.67 -5.79
C VAL A 94 -3.11 -11.80 -4.94
N GLU A 95 -1.83 -12.15 -4.92
CA GLU A 95 -0.77 -11.26 -4.49
C GLU A 95 -0.19 -10.46 -5.67
N LEU A 96 -0.07 -9.14 -5.48
CA LEU A 96 0.44 -8.20 -6.48
C LEU A 96 1.70 -7.51 -6.01
N ALA A 97 2.66 -7.38 -6.92
CA ALA A 97 3.86 -6.57 -6.76
C ALA A 97 3.75 -5.28 -7.59
N ALA A 98 3.61 -4.13 -6.92
CA ALA A 98 3.51 -2.82 -7.56
C ALA A 98 4.83 -2.04 -7.46
N THR A 99 5.35 -1.56 -8.59
CA THR A 99 6.49 -0.63 -8.57
C THR A 99 6.02 0.77 -8.17
N LEU A 100 6.56 1.31 -7.07
CA LEU A 100 6.33 2.69 -6.63
C LEU A 100 7.60 3.54 -6.77
N LEU A 101 7.39 4.80 -7.19
CA LEU A 101 8.44 5.80 -7.36
C LEU A 101 8.15 7.02 -6.47
N PRO A 102 9.19 7.57 -5.80
CA PRO A 102 9.04 8.79 -5.02
C PRO A 102 8.97 10.01 -5.94
N ASP A 103 8.20 11.01 -5.54
CA ASP A 103 7.96 12.24 -6.30
C ASP A 103 9.25 13.05 -6.50
N ASN A 104 10.17 12.96 -5.54
CA ASN A 104 11.49 13.60 -5.62
C ASN A 104 12.54 12.74 -6.37
N GLY A 105 12.18 11.52 -6.81
CA GLY A 105 13.05 10.57 -7.51
C GLY A 105 14.18 9.96 -6.67
N LYS A 106 14.16 10.10 -5.34
CA LYS A 106 15.24 9.66 -4.45
C LYS A 106 14.78 8.86 -3.24
N SER A 107 13.72 9.31 -2.56
CA SER A 107 13.31 8.76 -1.27
C SER A 107 11.87 9.17 -0.93
N PHE A 108 11.18 8.37 -0.13
CA PHE A 108 9.78 8.60 0.24
C PHE A 108 9.63 9.28 1.60
N LEU A 109 8.74 10.28 1.65
CA LEU A 109 8.19 10.79 2.91
C LEU A 109 6.98 9.94 3.34
N GLY A 110 6.64 9.97 4.62
CA GLY A 110 5.58 9.14 5.20
C GLY A 110 4.20 9.33 4.55
N TYR A 111 3.72 10.58 4.47
CA TYR A 111 2.40 10.87 3.88
C TYR A 111 2.35 10.52 2.39
N GLU A 112 3.43 10.81 1.67
CA GLU A 112 3.58 10.48 0.26
C GLU A 112 3.49 8.96 0.05
N LEU A 113 4.25 8.18 0.82
CA LEU A 113 4.26 6.72 0.71
C LEU A 113 2.87 6.15 1.01
N LEU A 114 2.26 6.53 2.13
CA LEU A 114 0.94 6.01 2.51
C LEU A 114 -0.16 6.41 1.53
N MET A 115 -0.09 7.61 0.93
CA MET A 115 -1.01 8.01 -0.13
C MET A 115 -0.83 7.12 -1.36
N LYS A 116 0.41 6.84 -1.79
CA LYS A 116 0.68 5.96 -2.93
C LYS A 116 0.20 4.53 -2.64
N VAL A 117 0.43 4.01 -1.43
CA VAL A 117 -0.07 2.71 -0.96
C VAL A 117 -1.60 2.65 -0.99
N HIS A 118 -2.28 3.72 -0.56
CA HIS A 118 -3.74 3.80 -0.62
C HIS A 118 -4.24 3.81 -2.07
N ASN A 119 -3.68 4.70 -2.90
CA ASN A 119 -4.09 4.87 -4.28
C ASN A 119 -3.87 3.60 -5.12
N GLN A 120 -2.80 2.84 -4.85
CA GLN A 120 -2.52 1.56 -5.53
C GLN A 120 -3.63 0.52 -5.28
N GLN A 121 -4.32 0.63 -4.14
CA GLN A 121 -5.39 -0.29 -3.74
C GLN A 121 -6.80 0.25 -4.05
N ALA A 122 -6.92 1.52 -4.46
CA ALA A 122 -8.22 2.21 -4.54
C ALA A 122 -9.17 1.65 -5.61
N ASN A 123 -8.66 0.95 -6.64
CA ASN A 123 -9.47 0.27 -7.65
C ASN A 123 -9.65 -1.23 -7.37
N LYS A 124 -9.16 -1.74 -6.25
CA LYS A 124 -9.16 -3.17 -5.89
C LYS A 124 -10.09 -3.44 -4.73
N GLU A 125 -10.57 -4.67 -4.62
CA GLU A 125 -11.32 -5.11 -3.45
C GLU A 125 -10.38 -5.77 -2.44
N LEU A 126 -10.53 -5.45 -1.15
CA LEU A 126 -9.66 -5.96 -0.09
C LEU A 126 -10.42 -6.91 0.86
N GLY A 127 -11.73 -7.08 0.64
CA GLY A 127 -12.56 -7.90 1.51
C GLY A 127 -12.71 -7.25 2.88
N ASP A 128 -12.54 -8.04 3.95
CA ASP A 128 -12.47 -7.52 5.31
C ASP A 128 -11.09 -6.94 5.67
N HIS A 129 -10.04 -7.25 4.92
CA HIS A 129 -8.66 -6.79 5.15
C HIS A 129 -8.41 -5.34 4.70
N VAL A 130 -9.16 -4.38 5.26
CA VAL A 130 -9.09 -2.95 4.85
C VAL A 130 -8.28 -2.07 5.80
N PHE A 131 -7.85 -2.56 6.96
CA PHE A 131 -7.16 -1.73 7.94
C PHE A 131 -5.64 -1.86 7.81
N TYR A 132 -4.92 -0.74 7.72
CA TYR A 132 -3.46 -0.76 7.70
C TYR A 132 -2.90 -1.22 9.05
N GLU A 133 -2.10 -2.29 9.05
CA GLU A 133 -1.46 -2.83 10.27
C GLU A 133 0.05 -2.57 10.32
N GLY A 134 0.65 -2.19 9.19
CA GLY A 134 2.07 -1.90 9.14
C GLY A 134 2.72 -2.36 7.85
N THR A 135 4.04 -2.31 7.87
CA THR A 135 4.89 -2.76 6.77
C THR A 135 6.30 -3.02 7.29
N GLU A 136 7.10 -3.74 6.51
CA GLU A 136 8.53 -3.88 6.72
C GLU A 136 9.30 -3.68 5.42
N ILE A 137 10.63 -3.60 5.50
CA ILE A 137 11.48 -3.58 4.32
C ILE A 137 12.26 -4.87 4.25
N GLU A 138 12.02 -5.59 3.18
CA GLU A 138 12.81 -6.73 2.75
C GLU A 138 13.73 -6.35 1.58
N ARG A 139 14.63 -7.26 1.23
CA ARG A 139 15.53 -7.10 0.09
C ARG A 139 15.34 -8.27 -0.86
N GLY A 140 14.84 -7.96 -2.06
CA GLY A 140 14.79 -8.92 -3.15
C GLY A 140 16.19 -9.33 -3.63
N GLU A 141 16.28 -10.41 -4.39
CA GLU A 141 17.54 -10.95 -4.88
C GLU A 141 18.34 -9.96 -5.74
N ASN A 142 17.64 -9.05 -6.42
CA ASN A 142 18.21 -7.98 -7.25
C ASN A 142 18.59 -6.71 -6.45
N GLY A 143 18.42 -6.73 -5.11
CA GLY A 143 18.70 -5.62 -4.21
C GLY A 143 17.59 -4.56 -4.11
N ILE A 144 16.49 -4.70 -4.86
CA ILE A 144 15.32 -3.83 -4.75
C ILE A 144 14.71 -3.98 -3.35
N ALA A 145 14.31 -2.85 -2.76
CA ALA A 145 13.57 -2.85 -1.51
C ALA A 145 12.13 -3.29 -1.77
N ILE A 146 11.72 -4.35 -1.07
CA ILE A 146 10.36 -4.87 -1.08
C ILE A 146 9.65 -4.36 0.16
N LEU A 147 8.41 -3.91 -0.01
CA LEU A 147 7.57 -3.29 1.00
C LEU A 147 6.23 -4.05 1.09
N PRO A 148 6.16 -5.16 1.85
CA PRO A 148 4.90 -5.86 2.09
C PRO A 148 3.95 -4.97 2.91
N ILE A 149 2.69 -4.87 2.50
CA ILE A 149 1.66 -4.12 3.22
C ILE A 149 0.76 -5.10 3.97
N TYR A 150 0.74 -4.96 5.30
CA TYR A 150 -0.09 -5.80 6.15
C TYR A 150 -1.42 -5.13 6.40
N CYS A 151 -2.50 -5.90 6.17
CA CYS A 151 -3.86 -5.45 6.34
C CYS A 151 -4.65 -6.36 7.29
N GLY A 152 -5.42 -5.73 8.19
CA GLY A 152 -6.26 -6.38 9.20
C GLY A 152 -7.75 -6.23 8.92
N SER A 153 -8.53 -7.09 9.58
CA SER A 153 -10.01 -7.19 9.52
C SER A 153 -10.72 -6.53 10.69
#